data_AF-A0A7C2XT68-F1
#
_entry.id   AF-A0A7C2XT68-F1
#
_cell.length_a   1.000
_cell.length_b   1.000
_cell.length_c   1.000
_cell.angle_alpha   90.00
_cell.angle_beta   90.00
_cell.angle_gamma   90.00
#
_symmetry.space_group_name_H-M   'P 1'
#
loop_
_entity.id
_entity.type
_entity.pdbx_description
1 polymer ?
#
loop_
_entity_poly.entity_id
_entity_poly.type
_entity_poly.pdbx_seq_one_letter_code
_entity_poly.pdbx_strand_id
1 'polypeptide(L)'
;MSRTGNWMNAFLEQARSDWQAYHFVDHSTLPPCHALHYLQMATEKLAKAALLAGGMKPDELRNSHLAFTKFLRLAFRNRNLRLEMGMTGTQLRMHFANALPIADAIERLAPALAGGGANPEYPWESPDRSVHTPATYPFELTQDLSAPKGVNLLKDISLRLRKFEKLFG
;
A
#
# COMPACT_ATOMS: atom_id res chain seq x y z
N MET A 1 -19.46 -18.89 -5.54
CA MET A 1 -18.71 -17.95 -4.68
C MET A 1 -19.64 -16.85 -4.19
N SER A 2 -19.46 -16.34 -2.98
CA SER A 2 -20.28 -15.23 -2.44
C SER A 2 -19.91 -13.90 -3.13
N ARG A 3 -20.81 -12.90 -3.10
CA ARG A 3 -20.53 -11.54 -3.61
C ARG A 3 -19.23 -10.99 -3.00
N THR A 4 -19.08 -11.10 -1.68
CA THR A 4 -17.87 -10.69 -0.95
C THR A 4 -16.61 -11.40 -1.47
N GLY A 5 -16.67 -12.71 -1.70
CA GLY A 5 -15.54 -13.48 -2.25
C GLY A 5 -15.15 -13.04 -3.66
N ASN A 6 -16.11 -12.74 -4.53
CA ASN A 6 -15.83 -12.24 -5.88
C ASN A 6 -15.12 -10.87 -5.84
N TRP A 7 -15.59 -9.95 -5.00
CA TRP A 7 -14.95 -8.63 -4.82
C TRP A 7 -13.55 -8.75 -4.23
N MET A 8 -13.35 -9.66 -3.26
CA MET A 8 -12.04 -9.93 -2.67
C MET A 8 -11.05 -10.40 -3.72
N ASN A 9 -11.45 -11.37 -4.55
CA ASN A 9 -10.61 -11.90 -5.61
C ASN A 9 -10.28 -10.82 -6.66
N ALA A 10 -11.27 -10.01 -7.07
CA ALA A 10 -11.04 -8.93 -8.03
C ALA A 10 -10.06 -7.87 -7.50
N PHE A 11 -10.19 -7.46 -6.23
CA PHE A 11 -9.23 -6.53 -5.63
C PHE A 11 -7.83 -7.14 -5.53
N LEU A 12 -7.72 -8.42 -5.15
CA LEU A 12 -6.44 -9.10 -5.04
C LEU A 12 -5.74 -9.27 -6.39
N GLU A 13 -6.50 -9.64 -7.43
CA GLU A 13 -5.99 -9.76 -8.80
C GLU A 13 -5.46 -8.41 -9.30
N GLN A 14 -6.24 -7.34 -9.14
CA GLN A 14 -5.80 -6.01 -9.53
C GLN A 14 -4.59 -5.54 -8.71
N ALA A 15 -4.54 -5.80 -7.40
CA ALA A 15 -3.39 -5.47 -6.55
C ALA A 15 -2.11 -6.16 -7.03
N ARG A 16 -2.20 -7.43 -7.46
CA ARG A 16 -1.08 -8.18 -8.05
C ARG A 16 -0.63 -7.57 -9.37
N SER A 17 -1.57 -7.17 -10.23
CA SER A 17 -1.28 -6.46 -11.49
C SER A 17 -0.56 -5.13 -11.23
N ASP A 18 -1.08 -4.30 -10.33
CA ASP A 18 -0.48 -3.01 -10.00
C ASP A 18 0.92 -3.17 -9.39
N TRP A 19 1.11 -4.21 -8.56
CA TRP A 19 2.43 -4.52 -8.01
C TRP A 19 3.44 -4.91 -9.10
N GLN A 20 3.03 -5.67 -10.13
CA GLN A 20 3.89 -5.97 -11.27
C GLN A 20 4.23 -4.71 -12.06
N ALA A 21 3.25 -3.84 -12.29
CA ALA A 21 3.47 -2.55 -12.96
C ALA A 21 4.44 -1.65 -12.17
N TYR A 22 4.31 -1.61 -10.84
CA TYR A 22 5.27 -0.92 -9.96
C TYR A 22 6.71 -1.38 -10.24
N HIS A 23 6.99 -2.69 -10.18
CA HIS A 23 8.34 -3.21 -10.45
C HIS A 23 8.83 -2.89 -11.86
N PHE A 24 7.97 -3.01 -12.86
CA PHE A 24 8.36 -2.69 -14.24
C PHE A 24 8.77 -1.21 -14.38
N VAL A 25 7.99 -0.31 -13.80
CA VAL A 25 8.20 1.15 -13.90
C VAL A 25 9.35 1.61 -13.00
N ASP A 26 9.52 1.03 -11.81
CA ASP A 26 10.58 1.35 -10.85
C ASP A 26 12.00 1.09 -11.43
N HIS A 27 12.11 0.14 -12.37
CA HIS A 27 13.35 -0.16 -13.09
C HIS A 27 13.47 0.57 -14.45
N SER A 28 12.54 1.47 -14.77
CA SER A 28 12.54 2.25 -16.01
C SER A 28 13.19 3.63 -15.82
N THR A 29 13.27 4.41 -16.90
CA THR A 29 13.72 5.81 -16.85
C THR A 29 12.59 6.80 -16.61
N LEU A 30 11.37 6.33 -16.33
CA LEU A 30 10.21 7.19 -16.08
C LEU A 30 10.34 7.92 -14.75
N PRO A 31 9.72 9.12 -14.61
CA PRO A 31 9.68 9.82 -13.34
C PRO A 31 9.13 8.97 -12.17
N PRO A 32 9.61 9.17 -10.94
CA PRO A 32 9.20 8.35 -9.79
C PRO A 32 7.70 8.36 -9.48
N CYS A 33 6.98 9.41 -9.89
CA CYS A 33 5.53 9.49 -9.68
C CYS A 33 4.78 8.29 -10.26
N HIS A 34 5.23 7.73 -11.39
CA HIS A 34 4.58 6.59 -12.02
C HIS A 34 4.70 5.32 -11.17
N ALA A 35 5.90 5.02 -10.66
CA ALA A 35 6.11 3.89 -9.77
C ALA A 35 5.32 4.07 -8.47
N LEU A 36 5.37 5.28 -7.88
CA LEU A 36 4.63 5.59 -6.66
C LEU A 36 3.11 5.48 -6.81
N HIS A 37 2.55 5.86 -7.96
CA HIS A 37 1.14 5.65 -8.27
C HIS A 37 0.77 4.16 -8.22
N TYR A 38 1.53 3.31 -8.91
CA TYR A 38 1.26 1.87 -8.91
C TYR A 38 1.45 1.24 -7.52
N LEU A 39 2.43 1.69 -6.75
CA LEU A 39 2.63 1.23 -5.37
C LEU A 39 1.45 1.62 -4.47
N GLN A 40 0.95 2.85 -4.57
CA GLN A 40 -0.22 3.30 -3.83
C GLN A 40 -1.45 2.46 -4.22
N MET A 41 -1.69 2.25 -5.51
CA MET A 41 -2.82 1.48 -6.00
C MET A 41 -2.76 -0.01 -5.59
N ALA A 42 -1.57 -0.61 -5.62
CA ALA A 42 -1.36 -1.99 -5.20
C ALA A 42 -1.66 -2.17 -3.69
N THR A 43 -1.17 -1.25 -2.86
CA THR A 43 -1.35 -1.32 -1.40
C THR A 43 -2.79 -1.05 -0.98
N GLU A 44 -3.49 -0.11 -1.63
CA GLU A 44 -4.90 0.15 -1.41
C GLU A 44 -5.76 -1.09 -1.71
N LYS A 45 -5.57 -1.69 -2.89
CA LYS A 45 -6.38 -2.84 -3.31
C LYS A 45 -6.08 -4.10 -2.49
N LEU A 46 -4.82 -4.33 -2.13
CA LEU A 46 -4.43 -5.38 -1.19
C LEU A 46 -5.16 -5.22 0.15
N ALA A 47 -5.19 -3.99 0.69
CA ALA A 47 -5.87 -3.71 1.94
C ALA A 47 -7.39 -3.93 1.84
N LYS A 48 -8.03 -3.51 0.74
CA LYS A 48 -9.46 -3.76 0.49
C LYS A 48 -9.77 -5.26 0.40
N ALA A 49 -8.94 -6.04 -0.29
CA ALA A 49 -9.09 -7.50 -0.33
C ALA A 49 -9.01 -8.10 1.07
N ALA A 50 -8.03 -7.70 1.88
CA ALA A 50 -7.89 -8.20 3.25
C ALA A 50 -9.05 -7.81 4.17
N LEU A 51 -9.61 -6.61 4.02
CA LEU A 51 -10.79 -6.19 4.77
C LEU A 51 -12.02 -7.03 4.43
N LEU A 52 -12.22 -7.40 3.15
CA LEU A 52 -13.28 -8.32 2.73
C LEU A 52 -13.08 -9.71 3.32
N ALA A 53 -11.84 -10.22 3.33
CA ALA A 53 -11.52 -11.50 3.97
C ALA A 53 -11.80 -11.46 5.48
N GLY A 54 -11.59 -10.30 6.11
CA GLY A 54 -11.93 -10.03 7.51
C GLY A 54 -13.44 -9.83 7.79
N GLY A 55 -14.31 -9.98 6.78
CA GLY A 55 -15.77 -9.92 6.95
C GLY A 55 -16.43 -8.58 6.62
N MET A 56 -15.67 -7.57 6.15
CA MET A 56 -16.25 -6.31 5.68
C MET A 56 -17.11 -6.54 4.43
N LYS A 57 -18.17 -5.76 4.24
CA LYS A 57 -19.03 -5.87 3.05
C LYS A 57 -18.49 -4.99 1.92
N PRO A 58 -18.66 -5.39 0.63
CA PRO A 58 -18.21 -4.57 -0.50
C PRO A 58 -18.74 -3.14 -0.51
N ASP A 59 -19.99 -2.94 -0.07
CA ASP A 59 -20.64 -1.62 -0.07
C ASP A 59 -20.01 -0.67 0.98
N GLU A 60 -19.40 -1.21 2.04
CA GLU A 60 -18.70 -0.43 3.09
C GLU A 60 -17.32 0.05 2.63
N LEU A 61 -16.71 -0.61 1.63
CA LEU A 61 -15.37 -0.28 1.13
C LEU A 61 -15.32 0.94 0.23
N ARG A 62 -16.42 1.27 -0.47
CA ARG A 62 -16.47 2.40 -1.40
C ARG A 62 -16.12 3.73 -0.72
N ASN A 63 -16.39 3.85 0.59
CA ASN A 63 -16.15 5.07 1.36
C ASN A 63 -14.87 5.01 2.21
N SER A 64 -14.12 3.90 2.16
CA SER A 64 -12.92 3.70 2.99
C SER A 64 -11.66 4.05 2.20
N HIS A 65 -11.23 5.31 2.29
CA HIS A 65 -9.95 5.77 1.73
C HIS A 65 -8.74 5.39 2.61
N LEU A 66 -8.95 5.10 3.89
CA LEU A 66 -7.90 4.73 4.86
C LEU A 66 -7.86 3.21 5.05
N ALA A 67 -7.45 2.48 4.02
CA ALA A 67 -7.43 1.02 4.05
C ALA A 67 -6.07 0.45 4.48
N PHE A 68 -4.95 1.04 4.07
CA PHE A 68 -3.64 0.40 4.14
C PHE A 68 -3.01 0.45 5.53
N THR A 69 -2.95 1.62 6.17
CA THR A 69 -2.43 1.73 7.53
C THR A 69 -3.31 0.97 8.54
N LYS A 70 -4.64 1.03 8.38
CA LYS A 70 -5.60 0.25 9.18
C LYS A 70 -5.39 -1.25 8.99
N PHE A 71 -5.21 -1.69 7.75
CA PHE A 71 -4.90 -3.09 7.43
C PHE A 71 -3.61 -3.57 8.12
N LEU A 72 -2.52 -2.80 8.03
CA LEU A 72 -1.25 -3.17 8.69
C LEU A 72 -1.41 -3.28 10.22
N ARG A 73 -2.20 -2.39 10.83
CA ARG A 73 -2.52 -2.47 12.27
C ARG A 73 -3.34 -3.72 12.62
N LEU A 74 -4.29 -4.12 11.78
CA LEU A 74 -5.08 -5.34 11.98
C LEU A 74 -4.24 -6.60 11.79
N ALA A 75 -3.32 -6.58 10.82
CA ALA A 75 -2.40 -7.68 10.54
C ALA A 75 -1.49 -8.04 11.71
N PHE A 76 -1.19 -7.10 12.62
CA PHE A 76 -0.45 -7.36 13.86
C PHE A 76 -1.10 -8.47 14.73
N ARG A 77 -2.42 -8.60 14.65
CA ARG A 77 -3.18 -9.61 15.42
C ARG A 77 -3.25 -10.97 14.72
N ASN A 78 -2.76 -11.08 13.48
CA ASN A 78 -2.82 -12.31 12.70
C ASN A 78 -1.65 -13.25 13.08
N ARG A 79 -1.97 -14.35 13.76
CA ARG A 79 -1.00 -15.38 14.18
C ARG A 79 -0.29 -16.05 12.99
N ASN A 80 -0.98 -16.23 11.86
CA ASN A 80 -0.41 -16.88 10.67
C ASN A 80 0.68 -16.00 10.05
N LEU A 81 0.48 -14.68 10.04
CA LEU A 81 1.51 -13.74 9.59
C LEU A 81 2.80 -13.87 10.42
N ARG A 82 2.69 -13.94 11.75
CA ARG A 82 3.84 -14.12 12.63
C ARG A 82 4.64 -15.38 12.32
N LEU A 83 3.94 -16.49 12.03
CA LEU A 83 4.56 -17.77 11.67
C LEU A 83 5.23 -17.69 10.29
N GLU A 84 4.58 -17.11 9.29
CA GLU A 84 5.12 -16.98 7.94
C GLU A 84 6.33 -16.05 7.86
N MET A 85 6.40 -15.03 8.73
CA MET A 85 7.54 -14.11 8.80
C MET A 85 8.70 -14.66 9.65
N GLY A 86 8.50 -15.75 10.39
CA GLY A 86 9.52 -16.30 11.30
C GLY A 86 9.94 -15.34 12.42
N MET A 87 9.07 -14.38 12.78
CA MET A 87 9.38 -13.33 13.75
C MET A 87 8.80 -13.64 15.12
N THR A 88 9.54 -13.30 16.17
CA THR A 88 9.01 -13.21 17.53
C THR A 88 7.99 -12.07 17.64
N GLY A 89 7.15 -12.08 18.68
CA GLY A 89 6.17 -10.99 18.89
C GLY A 89 6.80 -9.60 19.02
N THR A 90 7.99 -9.50 19.64
CA THR A 90 8.73 -8.23 19.76
C THR A 90 9.30 -7.79 18.42
N GLN A 91 9.89 -8.69 17.64
CA GLN A 91 10.38 -8.37 16.29
C GLN A 91 9.23 -7.91 15.38
N LEU A 92 8.06 -8.56 15.45
CA LEU A 92 6.89 -8.18 14.68
C LEU A 92 6.40 -6.77 15.07
N ARG A 93 6.33 -6.45 16.37
CA ARG A 93 6.01 -5.09 16.83
C ARG A 93 6.96 -4.04 16.27
N MET A 94 8.26 -4.29 16.35
CA MET A 94 9.28 -3.38 15.83
C MET A 94 9.22 -3.24 14.31
N HIS A 95 8.93 -4.33 13.60
CA HIS A 95 8.73 -4.31 12.15
C HIS A 95 7.57 -3.37 11.78
N PHE A 96 6.41 -3.52 12.41
CA PHE A 96 5.26 -2.64 12.15
C PHE A 96 5.48 -1.19 12.59
N ALA A 97 6.12 -0.97 13.75
CA ALA A 97 6.44 0.38 14.21
C ALA A 97 7.32 1.14 13.19
N ASN A 98 8.24 0.43 12.54
CA ASN A 98 9.08 0.98 11.48
C ASN A 98 8.37 1.11 10.13
N ALA A 99 7.44 0.21 9.82
CA ALA A 99 6.71 0.19 8.55
C ALA A 99 5.60 1.24 8.48
N LEU A 100 4.96 1.54 9.60
CA LEU A 100 3.78 2.40 9.66
C LEU A 100 3.99 3.81 9.08
N PRO A 101 5.09 4.54 9.38
CA PRO A 101 5.31 5.86 8.79
C PRO A 101 5.41 5.82 7.26
N ILE A 102 6.13 4.84 6.71
CA ILE A 102 6.28 4.68 5.25
C ILE A 102 4.94 4.27 4.63
N ALA A 103 4.18 3.39 5.28
CA ALA A 103 2.86 3.01 4.82
C ALA A 103 1.85 4.17 4.84
N ASP A 104 1.90 5.03 5.85
CA ASP A 104 1.10 6.27 5.92
C ASP A 104 1.48 7.22 4.78
N ALA A 105 2.77 7.37 4.49
CA ALA A 105 3.25 8.18 3.36
C ALA A 105 2.78 7.63 2.01
N ILE A 106 2.81 6.30 1.80
CA ILE A 106 2.25 5.66 0.59
C ILE A 106 0.75 5.92 0.49
N GLU A 107 0.00 5.78 1.58
CA GLU A 107 -1.45 5.99 1.59
C GLU A 107 -1.80 7.46 1.28
N ARG A 108 -1.01 8.41 1.77
CA ARG A 108 -1.17 9.85 1.51
C ARG A 108 -0.83 10.29 0.08
N LEU A 109 -0.26 9.42 -0.76
CA LEU A 109 -0.12 9.69 -2.18
C LEU A 109 -1.48 9.82 -2.88
N ALA A 110 -2.55 9.21 -2.35
CA ALA A 110 -3.87 9.33 -2.93
C ALA A 110 -4.33 10.81 -2.91
N PRO A 111 -4.81 11.39 -4.02
CA PRO A 111 -5.20 12.80 -4.07
C PRO A 111 -6.21 13.22 -3.00
N ALA A 112 -7.16 12.33 -2.67
CA ALA A 112 -8.16 12.56 -1.62
C ALA A 112 -7.56 12.66 -0.20
N LEU A 113 -6.35 12.13 0.01
CA LEU A 113 -5.64 12.14 1.30
C LEU A 113 -4.46 13.11 1.31
N ALA A 114 -3.95 13.51 0.15
CA ALA A 114 -2.88 14.48 0.00
C ALA A 114 -3.28 15.89 0.45
N GLY A 115 -4.58 16.21 0.47
CA GLY A 115 -5.08 17.50 0.95
C GLY A 115 -4.57 18.70 0.15
N GLY A 116 -4.37 18.52 -1.16
CA GLY A 116 -3.74 19.51 -2.04
C GLY A 116 -2.20 19.47 -2.02
N GLY A 117 -1.60 18.50 -1.34
CA GLY A 117 -0.16 18.25 -1.34
C GLY A 117 0.31 17.28 -2.43
N ALA A 118 1.54 16.81 -2.25
CA ALA A 118 2.20 15.92 -3.20
C ALA A 118 1.41 14.63 -3.44
N ASN A 119 1.08 14.40 -4.70
CA ASN A 119 0.39 13.22 -5.19
C ASN A 119 0.95 12.84 -6.57
N PRO A 120 0.93 11.57 -6.98
CA PRO A 120 1.54 11.14 -8.22
C PRO A 120 0.65 11.33 -9.46
N GLU A 121 -0.60 11.77 -9.30
CA GLU A 121 -1.62 11.75 -10.35
C GLU A 121 -1.82 13.10 -11.03
N TYR A 122 -1.95 14.18 -10.25
CA TYR A 122 -2.33 15.49 -10.76
C TYR A 122 -1.37 16.58 -10.24
N PRO A 123 -1.12 17.65 -11.02
CA PRO A 123 -0.50 18.86 -10.49
C PRO A 123 -1.25 19.41 -9.27
N TRP A 124 -0.52 20.08 -8.38
CA TRP A 124 -1.10 20.71 -7.20
C TRP A 124 -0.40 22.04 -6.90
N GLU A 125 -1.11 22.91 -6.18
CA GLU A 125 -0.58 24.20 -5.73
C GLU A 125 -0.21 24.09 -4.24
N SER A 126 1.04 24.41 -3.89
CA SER A 126 1.48 24.47 -2.49
C SER A 126 1.05 25.79 -1.82
N PRO A 127 1.09 25.90 -0.47
CA PRO A 127 0.65 27.11 0.24
C PRO A 127 1.35 28.42 -0.17
N ASP A 128 2.54 28.33 -0.75
CA ASP A 128 3.31 29.45 -1.31
C ASP A 128 2.88 29.85 -2.74
N ARG A 129 1.81 29.22 -3.28
CA ARG A 129 1.29 29.38 -4.65
C ARG A 129 2.18 28.82 -5.77
N SER A 130 3.18 28.01 -5.43
CA SER A 130 3.97 27.29 -6.43
C SER A 130 3.15 26.11 -6.97
N VAL A 131 3.10 25.97 -8.30
CA VAL A 131 2.46 24.81 -8.96
C VAL A 131 3.50 23.72 -9.18
N HIS A 132 3.23 22.54 -8.64
CA HIS A 132 4.09 21.37 -8.77
C HIS A 132 3.49 20.38 -9.75
N THR A 133 4.35 19.74 -10.54
CA THR A 133 3.96 18.67 -11.46
C THR A 133 4.56 17.35 -10.97
N PRO A 134 3.77 16.26 -10.82
CA PRO A 134 4.28 14.98 -10.34
C PRO A 134 5.50 14.47 -11.12
N ALA A 135 5.50 14.67 -12.45
CA ALA A 135 6.57 14.20 -13.34
C ALA A 135 7.94 14.85 -13.08
N THR A 136 7.99 16.00 -12.39
CA THR A 136 9.24 16.70 -12.06
C THR A 136 9.45 16.85 -10.56
N TYR A 137 8.51 16.38 -9.74
CA TYR A 137 8.56 16.56 -8.29
C TYR A 137 9.46 15.50 -7.61
N PRO A 138 10.39 15.91 -6.75
CA PRO A 138 11.28 14.98 -6.05
C PRO A 138 10.59 14.38 -4.82
N PHE A 139 9.86 13.29 -5.00
CA PHE A 139 9.19 12.60 -3.90
C PHE A 139 10.22 12.01 -2.92
N GLU A 140 10.32 12.57 -1.70
CA GLU A 140 11.22 12.09 -0.64
C GLU A 140 10.97 10.61 -0.28
N LEU A 141 9.72 10.15 -0.41
CA LEU A 141 9.32 8.77 -0.20
C LEU A 141 10.14 7.76 -1.00
N THR A 142 10.69 8.15 -2.16
CA THR A 142 11.57 7.28 -2.95
C THR A 142 12.86 6.88 -2.19
N GLN A 143 13.40 7.80 -1.38
CA GLN A 143 14.57 7.55 -0.54
C GLN A 143 14.21 6.63 0.62
N ASP A 144 13.05 6.87 1.25
CA ASP A 144 12.54 6.02 2.34
C ASP A 144 12.29 4.58 1.88
N LEU A 145 11.76 4.40 0.67
CA LEU A 145 11.52 3.09 0.06
C LEU A 145 12.83 2.34 -0.22
N SER A 146 13.88 3.08 -0.57
CA SER A 146 15.23 2.53 -0.82
C SER A 146 15.98 2.22 0.48
N ALA A 147 15.62 2.86 1.59
CA ALA A 147 16.22 2.60 2.89
C ALA A 147 15.84 1.19 3.42
N PRO A 148 16.61 0.59 4.35
CA PRO A 148 16.37 -0.76 4.85
C PRO A 148 14.94 -0.99 5.39
N LYS A 149 14.32 0.03 5.99
CA LYS A 149 12.94 -0.04 6.49
C LYS A 149 11.93 -0.13 5.35
N GLY A 150 12.09 0.69 4.30
CA GLY A 150 11.27 0.65 3.10
C GLY A 150 11.39 -0.67 2.35
N VAL A 151 12.62 -1.15 2.14
CA VAL A 151 12.88 -2.46 1.53
C VAL A 151 12.18 -3.59 2.29
N ASN A 152 12.19 -3.56 3.62
CA ASN A 152 11.50 -4.54 4.44
C ASN A 152 9.97 -4.44 4.33
N LEU A 153 9.41 -3.24 4.21
CA LEU A 153 7.98 -3.05 3.94
C LEU A 153 7.60 -3.59 2.55
N LEU A 154 8.39 -3.31 1.51
CA LEU A 154 8.15 -3.85 0.17
C LEU A 154 8.20 -5.39 0.14
N LYS A 155 9.10 -5.99 0.92
CA LYS A 155 9.14 -7.45 1.12
C LYS A 155 7.88 -7.98 1.81
N ASP A 156 7.36 -7.28 2.82
CA ASP A 156 6.11 -7.64 3.50
C ASP A 156 4.91 -7.56 2.54
N ILE A 157 4.80 -6.48 1.75
CA ILE A 157 3.76 -6.33 0.73
C ILE A 157 3.81 -7.50 -0.28
N SER A 158 5.00 -7.81 -0.79
CA SER A 158 5.21 -8.94 -1.70
C SER A 158 4.83 -10.29 -1.07
N LEU A 159 5.19 -10.52 0.20
CA LEU A 159 4.82 -11.73 0.92
C LEU A 159 3.30 -11.87 1.03
N ARG A 160 2.61 -10.79 1.37
CA ARG A 160 1.15 -10.76 1.52
C ARG A 160 0.42 -10.98 0.21
N LEU A 161 0.88 -10.37 -0.88
CA LEU A 161 0.30 -10.59 -2.22
C LEU A 161 0.45 -12.05 -2.67
N ARG A 162 1.61 -12.67 -2.40
CA ARG A 162 1.89 -14.06 -2.80
C ARG A 162 1.23 -15.11 -1.93
N LYS A 163 1.08 -14.84 -0.62
CA LYS A 163 0.52 -15.79 0.36
C LYS A 163 -0.83 -15.36 0.90
N PHE A 164 -1.57 -14.52 0.16
CA PHE A 164 -2.80 -13.90 0.63
C PHE A 164 -3.79 -14.95 1.16
N GLU A 165 -4.05 -15.98 0.37
CA GLU A 165 -4.99 -17.05 0.66
C GLU A 165 -4.59 -17.85 1.91
N LYS A 166 -3.29 -18.04 2.14
CA LYS A 166 -2.78 -18.68 3.37
C LYS A 166 -2.91 -17.79 4.61
N LEU A 167 -2.83 -16.47 4.42
CA LEU A 167 -2.85 -15.51 5.50
C LEU A 167 -4.28 -15.12 5.92
N PHE A 168 -5.22 -15.15 4.99
CA PHE A 168 -6.57 -14.59 5.15
C PHE A 168 -7.71 -15.55 4.75
N GLY A 169 -7.39 -16.74 4.25
CA GLY A 169 -8.35 -17.81 3.98
C GLY A 169 -8.61 -18.72 5.17
#